data_AF-A0AAQ4CT90-F1
#
_entry.id   AF-A0AAQ4CT90-F1
#
_cell.length_a   1.000
_cell.length_b   1.000
_cell.length_c   1.000
_cell.angle_alpha   90.00
_cell.angle_beta   90.00
_cell.angle_gamma   90.00
#
_symmetry.space_group_name_H-M   'P 1'
#
loop_
_entity.id
_entity.type
_entity.pdbx_description
1 polymer ?
#
loop_
_entity_poly.entity_id
_entity_poly.type
_entity_poly.pdbx_seq_one_letter_code
_entity_poly.pdbx_strand_id
1 'polypeptide(L)'
;MIIFYAIGERERAKELVRIITKTRWKTISKHAIKIASSSIGPSVVIFKPTMAGLAVALWLKQRAEELGMTAAVGWFEPISQIPPQVEDAIRTDLNKILMKKLEVPWSPA
;
A
#
# COMPACT_ATOMS: atom_id res chain seq x y z
N MET A 1 -4.00 -12.09 -3.19
CA MET A 1 -2.74 -11.32 -3.22
C MET A 1 -3.09 -9.84 -3.39
N ILE A 2 -2.65 -8.95 -2.49
CA ILE A 2 -3.01 -7.52 -2.58
C ILE A 2 -2.06 -6.86 -3.59
N ILE A 3 -2.60 -6.08 -4.52
CA ILE A 3 -1.83 -5.35 -5.52
C ILE A 3 -2.12 -3.86 -5.35
N PHE A 4 -1.10 -3.08 -5.02
CA PHE A 4 -1.12 -1.63 -5.17
C PHE A 4 -0.61 -1.26 -6.56
N TYR A 5 -1.30 -0.36 -7.23
CA TYR A 5 -0.93 0.22 -8.51
C TYR A 5 -1.10 1.74 -8.44
N ALA A 6 -0.12 2.50 -8.95
CA ALA A 6 -0.27 3.93 -9.13
C ALA A 6 0.47 4.42 -10.39
N ILE A 7 -0.10 5.43 -11.04
CA ILE A 7 0.46 6.11 -12.20
C ILE A 7 0.20 7.62 -12.13
N GLY A 8 1.14 8.42 -12.61
CA GLY A 8 1.02 9.87 -12.62
C GLY A 8 2.22 10.51 -13.31
N GLU A 9 2.23 11.84 -13.34
CA GLU A 9 3.33 12.62 -13.91
C GLU A 9 4.67 12.32 -13.22
N ARG A 10 5.75 12.46 -13.98
CA ARG A 10 7.11 12.06 -13.56
C ARG A 10 7.53 12.63 -12.20
N GLU A 11 7.28 13.90 -11.93
CA GLU A 11 7.70 14.52 -10.66
C GLU A 11 6.94 13.96 -9.45
N ARG A 12 5.63 13.71 -9.59
CA ARG A 12 4.80 13.07 -8.56
C ARG A 12 5.21 11.61 -8.35
N ALA A 13 5.48 10.89 -9.46
CA ALA A 13 5.94 9.51 -9.44
C ALA A 13 7.32 9.37 -8.77
N LYS A 14 8.25 10.32 -8.96
CA LYS A 14 9.54 10.34 -8.23
C LYS A 14 9.34 10.43 -6.71
N GLU A 15 8.41 11.25 -6.24
CA GLU A 15 8.15 11.37 -4.80
C GLU A 15 7.53 10.09 -4.25
N LEU A 16 6.59 9.47 -4.97
CA LEU A 16 6.07 8.15 -4.57
C LEU A 16 7.18 7.09 -4.51
N VAL A 17 8.08 7.05 -5.51
CA VAL A 17 9.26 6.17 -5.51
C VAL A 17 10.12 6.44 -4.27
N ARG A 18 10.33 7.72 -3.91
CA ARG A 18 11.09 8.10 -2.71
C ARG A 18 10.41 7.62 -1.42
N ILE A 19 9.09 7.74 -1.32
CA ILE A 19 8.33 7.20 -0.18
C ILE A 19 8.54 5.68 -0.08
N ILE A 20 8.39 4.96 -1.20
CA ILE A 20 8.49 3.50 -1.23
C ILE A 20 9.91 3.01 -0.91
N THR A 21 10.92 3.62 -1.52
CA THR A 21 12.31 3.11 -1.51
C THR A 21 13.21 3.73 -0.44
N LYS A 22 12.84 4.90 0.11
CA LYS A 22 13.67 5.61 1.10
C LYS A 22 12.92 5.87 2.40
N THR A 23 11.82 6.62 2.37
CA THR A 23 11.19 7.15 3.59
C THR A 23 10.44 6.08 4.39
N ARG A 24 9.78 5.14 3.71
CA ARG A 24 8.96 4.07 4.32
C ARG A 24 9.39 2.66 3.91
N TRP A 25 10.61 2.51 3.39
CA TRP A 25 11.15 1.24 2.91
C TRP A 25 10.98 0.08 3.90
N LYS A 26 11.40 0.25 5.16
CA LYS A 26 11.35 -0.82 6.17
C LYS A 26 9.92 -1.31 6.44
N THR A 27 8.95 -0.39 6.46
CA THR A 27 7.54 -0.72 6.65
C THR A 27 7.01 -1.45 5.43
N ILE A 28 7.23 -0.92 4.23
CA ILE A 28 6.67 -1.48 2.99
C ILE A 28 7.30 -2.83 2.65
N SER A 29 8.63 -2.92 2.63
CA SER A 29 9.37 -4.15 2.26
C SER A 29 9.07 -5.35 3.15
N LYS A 30 8.74 -5.13 4.44
CA LYS A 30 8.39 -6.21 5.37
C LYS A 30 7.12 -6.98 4.94
N HIS A 31 6.14 -6.26 4.40
CA HIS A 31 4.84 -6.80 4.01
C HIS A 31 4.73 -7.04 2.50
N ALA A 32 5.64 -6.48 1.70
CA ALA A 32 5.70 -6.70 0.26
C ALA A 32 6.27 -8.08 -0.10
N ILE A 33 5.73 -8.66 -1.17
CA ILE A 33 6.28 -9.80 -1.90
C ILE A 33 7.17 -9.28 -3.03
N LYS A 34 6.71 -8.24 -3.75
CA LYS A 34 7.43 -7.65 -4.88
C LYS A 34 7.17 -6.15 -4.93
N ILE A 35 8.23 -5.37 -5.17
CA ILE A 35 8.18 -3.93 -5.36
C ILE A 35 8.74 -3.64 -6.75
N ALA A 36 7.91 -3.08 -7.63
CA ALA A 36 8.30 -2.57 -8.93
C ALA A 36 7.87 -1.11 -9.01
N SER A 37 8.73 -0.20 -8.56
CA SER A 37 8.43 1.23 -8.52
C SER A 37 9.25 1.98 -9.57
N SER A 38 8.59 2.84 -10.33
CA SER A 38 9.20 3.62 -11.41
C SER A 38 8.71 5.07 -11.38
N SER A 39 9.58 5.99 -11.78
CA SER A 39 9.24 7.41 -11.96
C SER A 39 8.83 7.75 -13.41
N ILE A 40 8.92 6.78 -14.32
CA ILE A 40 8.66 6.95 -15.76
C ILE A 40 7.48 6.05 -16.21
N GLY A 41 7.10 5.08 -15.38
CA GLY A 41 5.97 4.19 -15.62
C GLY A 41 5.20 3.93 -14.33
N PRO A 42 4.28 2.96 -14.34
CA PRO A 42 3.49 2.66 -13.14
C PRO A 42 4.37 2.14 -12.00
N SER A 43 3.99 2.49 -10.78
CA SER A 43 4.48 1.84 -9.58
C SER A 43 3.51 0.73 -9.17
N VAL A 44 4.03 -0.49 -9.04
CA VAL A 44 3.28 -1.68 -8.66
C VAL A 44 3.95 -2.32 -7.45
N VAL A 45 3.16 -2.56 -6.40
CA VAL A 45 3.63 -3.29 -5.22
C VAL A 45 2.67 -4.42 -4.91
N ILE A 46 3.21 -5.63 -4.79
CA ILE A 46 2.47 -6.83 -4.44
C ILE A 46 2.72 -7.11 -2.97
N PHE A 47 1.66 -7.25 -2.18
CA PHE A 47 1.72 -7.51 -0.75
C PHE A 47 1.24 -8.90 -0.38
N LYS A 48 1.75 -9.39 0.76
CA LYS A 48 1.27 -10.62 1.41
C LYS A 48 -0.24 -10.52 1.67
N PRO A 49 -0.98 -11.63 1.58
CA PRO A 49 -2.42 -11.70 1.82
C PRO A 49 -2.75 -11.58 3.32
N THR A 50 -2.39 -10.47 3.95
CA THR A 50 -2.62 -10.20 5.38
C THR A 50 -3.28 -8.84 5.56
N MET A 51 -3.93 -8.62 6.71
CA MET A 51 -4.52 -7.31 7.02
C MET A 51 -3.45 -6.21 7.07
N ALA A 52 -2.25 -6.52 7.54
CA ALA A 52 -1.12 -5.61 7.50
C ALA A 52 -0.72 -5.27 6.05
N GLY A 53 -0.67 -6.26 5.16
CA GLY A 53 -0.43 -6.04 3.74
C GLY A 53 -1.50 -5.12 3.11
N LEU A 54 -2.77 -5.33 3.46
CA LEU A 54 -3.88 -4.49 3.01
C LEU A 54 -3.74 -3.05 3.53
N ALA A 55 -3.41 -2.88 4.81
CA ALA A 55 -3.20 -1.58 5.43
C ALA A 55 -2.09 -0.78 4.72
N VAL A 56 -0.95 -1.41 4.44
CA VAL A 56 0.15 -0.75 3.72
C VAL A 56 -0.27 -0.37 2.29
N ALA A 57 -0.98 -1.25 1.59
CA ALA A 57 -1.42 -0.98 0.22
C ALA A 57 -2.40 0.20 0.15
N LEU A 58 -3.39 0.23 1.05
CA LEU A 58 -4.37 1.33 1.14
C LEU A 58 -3.72 2.64 1.61
N TRP A 59 -2.78 2.57 2.54
CA TRP A 59 -1.99 3.74 2.94
C TRP A 59 -1.17 4.30 1.76
N LEU A 60 -0.54 3.44 0.95
CA LEU A 60 0.16 3.87 -0.26
C LEU A 60 -0.78 4.48 -1.30
N LYS A 61 -1.99 3.93 -1.45
CA LYS A 61 -3.03 4.52 -2.28
C LYS A 61 -3.35 5.94 -1.83
N GLN A 62 -3.61 6.15 -0.54
CA GLN A 62 -3.87 7.48 0.00
C GLN A 62 -2.70 8.44 -0.28
N ARG A 63 -1.45 8.02 -0.06
CA ARG A 63 -0.27 8.87 -0.35
C ARG A 63 -0.15 9.19 -1.84
N ALA A 64 -0.41 8.24 -2.73
CA ALA A 64 -0.38 8.48 -4.16
C ALA A 64 -1.50 9.45 -4.61
N GLU A 65 -2.71 9.31 -4.05
CA GLU A 65 -3.82 10.22 -4.32
C GLU A 65 -3.55 11.64 -3.78
N GLU A 66 -2.94 11.78 -2.60
CA GLU A 66 -2.49 13.06 -2.04
C GLU A 66 -1.42 13.74 -2.93
N LEU A 67 -0.58 12.95 -3.61
CA LEU A 67 0.36 13.44 -4.61
C LEU A 67 -0.31 13.78 -5.95
N GLY A 68 -1.64 13.61 -6.08
CA GLY A 68 -2.40 13.83 -7.31
C GLY A 68 -2.14 12.77 -8.38
N MET A 69 -1.82 11.54 -8.00
CA MET A 69 -1.68 10.40 -8.90
C MET A 69 -2.98 9.58 -8.95
N THR A 70 -3.18 8.83 -10.02
CA THR A 70 -4.23 7.81 -10.08
C THR A 70 -3.71 6.53 -9.43
N ALA A 71 -4.42 6.02 -8.42
CA ALA A 71 -4.01 4.84 -7.68
C ALA A 71 -5.17 3.88 -7.42
N ALA A 72 -4.84 2.59 -7.35
CA ALA A 72 -5.78 1.52 -7.08
C ALA A 72 -5.15 0.48 -6.16
N VAL A 73 -6.00 -0.17 -5.36
CA VAL A 73 -5.66 -1.37 -4.61
C VAL A 73 -6.61 -2.46 -5.08
N GLY A 74 -6.04 -3.54 -5.60
CA GLY A 74 -6.79 -4.67 -6.15
C GLY A 74 -6.51 -5.98 -5.41
N TRP A 75 -7.46 -6.88 -5.55
CA TRP A 75 -7.37 -8.31 -5.25
C TRP A 75 -8.00 -9.09 -6.42
N PHE A 76 -7.96 -10.42 -6.37
CA PHE A 76 -8.68 -11.27 -7.33
C PHE A 76 -10.20 -11.06 -7.31
N GLU A 77 -10.72 -10.61 -6.18
CA GLU A 77 -12.13 -10.31 -5.93
C GLU A 77 -12.26 -8.84 -5.53
N PRO A 78 -13.38 -8.16 -5.84
CA PRO A 78 -13.61 -6.79 -5.42
C PRO A 78 -13.52 -6.65 -3.90
N ILE A 79 -12.79 -5.64 -3.42
CA ILE A 79 -12.74 -5.31 -2.00
C ILE A 79 -13.97 -4.46 -1.68
N SER A 80 -15.03 -5.10 -1.17
CA SER A 80 -16.31 -4.44 -0.84
C SER A 80 -16.27 -3.75 0.53
N GLN A 81 -15.51 -4.28 1.47
CA GLN A 81 -15.39 -3.75 2.84
C GLN A 81 -13.94 -3.81 3.33
N ILE A 82 -13.51 -2.73 3.98
CA ILE A 82 -12.21 -2.65 4.63
C ILE A 82 -12.44 -2.89 6.13
N PRO A 83 -11.71 -3.83 6.78
CA PRO A 83 -11.86 -4.06 8.21
C PRO A 83 -11.54 -2.79 9.03
N PRO A 84 -12.31 -2.44 10.09
CA PRO A 84 -12.09 -1.20 10.85
C PRO A 84 -10.67 -1.05 11.41
N GLN A 85 -10.08 -2.15 11.89
CA GLN A 85 -8.70 -2.19 12.39
C GLN A 85 -7.63 -1.87 11.32
N VAL A 86 -7.94 -2.08 10.04
CA VAL A 86 -7.09 -1.66 8.91
C VAL A 86 -7.22 -0.15 8.70
N GLU A 87 -8.42 0.41 8.81
CA GLU A 87 -8.64 1.86 8.74
C GLU A 87 -7.92 2.60 9.87
N ASP A 88 -7.98 2.09 11.10
CA ASP A 88 -7.27 2.64 12.25
C ASP A 88 -5.74 2.65 12.05
N ALA A 89 -5.21 1.58 11.46
CA ALA A 89 -3.79 1.52 11.12
C ALA A 89 -3.40 2.56 10.07
N ILE A 90 -4.25 2.80 9.06
CA ILE A 90 -4.00 3.84 8.05
C ILE A 90 -4.04 5.23 8.68
N ARG A 91 -5.06 5.52 9.51
CA ARG A 91 -5.22 6.81 10.21
C ARG A 91 -4.06 7.14 11.15
N THR A 92 -3.46 6.12 11.76
CA THR A 92 -2.32 6.26 12.68
C THR A 92 -0.96 6.14 11.97
N ASP A 93 -0.94 6.31 10.64
CA ASP A 93 0.27 6.26 9.81
C ASP A 93 1.06 4.95 9.99
N LEU A 94 0.34 3.83 9.98
CA LEU A 94 0.85 2.46 10.10
C LEU A 94 1.60 2.23 11.44
N ASN A 95 0.97 2.64 12.56
CA ASN A 95 1.54 2.46 13.89
C ASN A 95 2.04 1.03 14.13
N LYS A 96 3.28 0.90 14.61
CA LYS A 96 3.98 -0.38 14.77
C LYS A 96 3.24 -1.41 15.63
N ILE A 97 2.56 -0.98 16.70
CA ILE A 97 1.84 -1.88 17.60
C ILE A 97 0.59 -2.43 16.92
N LEU A 98 -0.17 -1.58 16.23
CA LEU A 98 -1.34 -2.00 15.47
C LEU A 98 -0.94 -2.91 14.31
N MET A 99 0.07 -2.53 13.54
CA MET A 99 0.57 -3.34 12.42
C MET A 99 1.01 -4.74 12.84
N LYS A 100 1.57 -4.92 14.05
CA LYS A 100 1.92 -6.24 14.58
C LYS A 100 0.69 -7.12 14.83
N LYS A 101 -0.43 -6.54 15.28
CA LYS A 101 -1.70 -7.25 15.47
C LYS A 101 -2.35 -7.63 14.14
N LEU A 102 -2.06 -6.90 13.07
CA LEU A 102 -2.60 -7.12 11.73
C LEU A 102 -1.81 -8.14 10.89
N GLU A 103 -0.79 -8.81 11.45
CA GLU A 103 -0.05 -9.90 10.79
C GLU A 103 -0.86 -11.21 10.77
N VAL A 104 -2.14 -11.11 10.40
CA VAL A 104 -3.08 -12.22 10.26
C VAL A 104 -3.53 -12.33 8.81
N PRO A 105 -3.74 -13.54 8.28
CA PRO A 105 -4.25 -13.74 6.91
C PRO A 105 -5.54 -12.97 6.65
N TRP A 106 -5.68 -12.46 5.43
CA TRP A 106 -6.86 -11.74 4.98
C TRP A 106 -7.15 -12.00 3.51
N SER A 107 -8.43 -12.11 3.20
CA SER A 107 -9.00 -12.07 1.86
C SER A 107 -10.29 -11.25 1.91
N PRO A 108 -10.73 -10.67 0.77
CA PRO A 108 -12.12 -10.25 0.61
C PRO A 108 -13.08 -11.42 0.88
N ALA A 109 -14.32 -11.08 1.25
CA ALA A 109 -15.41 -12.03 1.47
C ALA A 109 -16.49 -11.81 0.40
#